data_AF-A0A453IL53-F1
#
_entry.id   AF-A0A453IL53-F1
#
_cell.length_a   1.000
_cell.length_b   1.000
_cell.length_c   1.000
_cell.angle_alpha   90.00
_cell.angle_beta   90.00
_cell.angle_gamma   90.00
#
_symmetry.space_group_name_H-M   'P 1'
#
loop_
_entity.id
_entity.type
_entity.pdbx_description
1 polymer ?
#
loop_
_entity_poly.entity_id
_entity_poly.type
_entity_poly.pdbx_seq_one_letter_code
_entity_poly.pdbx_strand_id
1 'polypeptide(L)'
;MDRFLTRGYLKGSRNVQLLGIACITLATRIEENQPYNSIMQKSFMVGINLYSRSEVVAMEWLVQEVLDFQCFVTTVHNFLWFYLKAAKADDKVEDLAKHLALLTLLDHKHLSYWPSTVAASVVALACLATDKESSCHRVMETHSRTKDDDLPECLMSLEWLINYAS
;
A
#
# COMPACT_ATOMS: atom_id res chain seq x y z
N MET A 1 -5.40 7.69 -1.62
CA MET A 1 -5.45 8.91 -0.80
C MET A 1 -4.28 9.83 -1.10
N ASP A 2 -3.03 9.35 -1.06
CA ASP A 2 -1.84 10.20 -1.24
C ASP A 2 -1.84 10.96 -2.57
N ARG A 3 -2.12 10.26 -3.68
CA ARG A 3 -2.23 10.89 -5.02
C ARG A 3 -3.22 12.05 -5.09
N PHE A 4 -4.32 11.96 -4.33
CA PHE A 4 -5.30 13.04 -4.26
C PHE A 4 -4.73 14.25 -3.50
N LEU A 5 -4.09 13.99 -2.36
CA LEU A 5 -3.47 15.01 -1.52
C LEU A 5 -2.22 15.64 -2.15
N THR A 6 -1.59 15.00 -3.13
CA THR A 6 -0.52 15.62 -3.93
C THR A 6 -1.06 16.71 -4.88
N ARG A 7 -2.33 16.62 -5.29
CA ARG A 7 -2.95 17.57 -6.24
C ARG A 7 -3.67 18.74 -5.55
N GLY A 8 -3.80 18.73 -4.22
CA GLY A 8 -4.46 19.79 -3.46
C GLY A 8 -4.53 19.46 -1.97
N TYR A 9 -5.08 20.39 -1.18
CA TYR A 9 -5.24 20.20 0.27
C TYR A 9 -6.70 20.24 0.70
N LEU A 10 -7.03 19.48 1.74
CA LEU A 10 -8.34 19.52 2.40
C LEU A 10 -8.21 20.22 3.76
N LYS A 11 -9.13 21.15 4.04
CA LYS A 11 -9.17 21.83 5.32
C LYS A 11 -10.00 21.04 6.34
N GLY A 12 -9.41 20.74 7.49
CA GLY A 12 -10.11 20.18 8.66
C GLY A 12 -10.16 18.65 8.70
N SER A 13 -10.04 18.10 9.92
CA SER A 13 -9.96 16.66 10.19
C SER A 13 -11.17 15.88 9.65
N ARG A 14 -12.38 16.45 9.74
CA ARG A 14 -13.61 15.84 9.20
C ARG A 14 -13.52 15.56 7.69
N ASN A 15 -12.95 16.48 6.92
CA ASN A 15 -12.83 16.32 5.46
C ASN A 15 -11.76 15.29 5.10
N VAL A 16 -10.66 15.23 5.86
CA VAL A 16 -9.64 14.19 5.69
C VAL A 16 -10.20 12.81 6.02
N GLN A 17 -11.01 12.69 7.08
CA GLN A 17 -11.72 11.45 7.40
C GLN A 17 -12.70 11.06 6.29
N LEU A 18 -13.49 12.00 5.78
CA LEU A 18 -14.40 11.75 4.65
C LEU A 18 -13.65 11.27 3.40
N LEU A 19 -12.51 11.90 3.07
CA LEU A 19 -11.62 11.46 2.00
C LEU A 19 -11.14 10.02 2.23
N GLY A 20 -10.73 9.69 3.46
CA GLY A 20 -10.30 8.34 3.84
C GLY A 20 -11.42 7.31 3.62
N ILE A 21 -12.64 7.59 4.12
CA ILE A 21 -13.81 6.72 3.93
C ILE A 21 -14.12 6.53 2.44
N ALA A 22 -14.09 7.61 1.65
CA ALA A 22 -14.33 7.55 0.21
C ALA A 22 -13.26 6.74 -0.53
N CYS A 23 -11.97 6.95 -0.19
CA CYS A 23 -10.86 6.20 -0.77
C CYS A 23 -10.96 4.70 -0.47
N ILE A 24 -11.27 4.32 0.78
CA ILE A 24 -11.46 2.92 1.18
C ILE A 24 -12.66 2.32 0.45
N THR A 25 -13.79 3.02 0.45
CA THR A 25 -15.01 2.59 -0.25
C THR A 25 -14.74 2.32 -1.73
N LEU A 26 -14.05 3.24 -2.39
CA LEU A 26 -13.72 3.13 -3.81
C LEU A 26 -12.75 1.97 -4.07
N ALA A 27 -11.71 1.83 -3.26
CA ALA A 27 -10.75 0.73 -3.36
C ALA A 27 -11.42 -0.64 -3.15
N THR A 28 -12.31 -0.75 -2.16
CA THR A 28 -13.11 -1.95 -1.91
C THR A 28 -13.97 -2.31 -3.12
N ARG A 29 -14.65 -1.36 -3.77
CA ARG A 29 -15.42 -1.63 -5.01
C ARG A 29 -14.56 -2.09 -6.18
N ILE A 30 -13.31 -1.66 -6.22
CA ILE A 30 -12.36 -1.98 -7.28
C ILE A 30 -11.75 -3.39 -7.08
N GLU A 31 -11.28 -3.68 -5.87
CA GLU A 31 -10.50 -4.90 -5.58
C GLU A 31 -11.38 -6.08 -5.15
N GLU A 32 -12.48 -5.83 -4.42
CA GLU A 32 -13.35 -6.90 -3.96
C GLU A 32 -14.41 -7.20 -5.01
N ASN A 33 -14.12 -8.19 -5.87
CA ASN A 33 -15.05 -8.74 -6.86
C ASN A 33 -16.18 -9.57 -6.19
N GLN A 34 -16.96 -8.93 -5.32
CA GLN A 34 -18.07 -9.54 -4.58
C GLN A 34 -19.41 -8.95 -5.05
N PRO A 35 -20.46 -9.78 -5.26
CA PRO A 35 -21.74 -9.33 -5.80
C PRO A 35 -22.52 -8.37 -4.89
N TYR A 36 -22.18 -8.29 -3.60
CA TYR A 36 -22.87 -7.46 -2.60
C TYR A 36 -22.08 -6.22 -2.16
N ASN A 37 -21.08 -5.81 -2.94
CA ASN A 37 -20.15 -4.73 -2.59
C ASN A 37 -20.76 -3.31 -2.68
N SER A 38 -22.07 -3.21 -2.86
CA SER A 38 -22.76 -1.95 -2.62
C SER A 38 -22.70 -1.68 -1.12
N ILE A 39 -22.09 -0.56 -0.73
CA ILE A 39 -22.27 -0.03 0.61
C ILE A 39 -23.77 0.24 0.81
N MET A 40 -24.43 -0.73 1.44
CA MET A 40 -25.83 -0.64 1.87
C MET A 40 -25.96 0.21 3.14
N GLN A 41 -24.83 0.54 3.79
CA GLN A 41 -24.81 1.44 4.93
C GLN A 41 -25.32 2.82 4.53
N LYS A 42 -26.31 3.30 5.28
CA LYS A 42 -26.89 4.64 5.12
C LYS A 42 -25.97 5.73 5.67
N SER A 43 -25.13 5.38 6.63
CA SER A 43 -24.19 6.28 7.29
C SER A 43 -22.95 5.53 7.75
N PHE A 44 -21.86 6.28 7.89
CA PHE A 44 -20.56 5.82 8.36
C PHE A 44 -20.19 6.60 9.61
N MET A 45 -19.79 5.90 10.67
CA MET A 45 -19.39 6.51 11.93
C MET A 45 -17.89 6.33 12.12
N VAL A 46 -17.17 7.44 12.32
CA VAL A 46 -15.73 7.43 12.65
C VAL A 46 -15.53 8.29 13.89
N GLY A 47 -15.31 7.64 15.03
CA GLY A 47 -15.28 8.30 16.33
C GLY A 47 -16.61 8.99 16.62
N ILE A 48 -16.58 10.31 16.86
CA ILE A 48 -17.78 11.14 17.10
C ILE A 48 -18.43 11.66 15.80
N ASN A 49 -17.78 11.48 14.65
CA ASN A 49 -18.24 12.04 13.39
C ASN A 49 -19.14 11.04 12.65
N LEU A 50 -20.29 11.53 12.20
CA LEU A 50 -21.22 10.80 11.35
C LEU A 50 -21.17 11.36 9.93
N TYR A 51 -21.07 10.47 8.95
CA TYR A 51 -21.06 10.78 7.53
C TYR A 51 -22.22 10.10 6.84
N SER A 52 -22.98 10.85 6.05
CA SER A 52 -24.05 10.32 5.23
C SER A 52 -23.48 9.62 3.98
N ARG A 53 -24.24 8.66 3.44
CA ARG A 53 -23.88 8.02 2.17
C ARG A 53 -23.71 9.03 1.04
N SER A 54 -24.53 10.09 0.98
CA SER A 54 -24.43 11.14 -0.04
C SER A 54 -23.12 11.92 0.04
N GLU A 55 -22.63 12.22 1.25
CA GLU A 55 -21.33 12.86 1.44
C GLU A 55 -20.19 11.98 0.94
N VAL A 56 -20.23 10.67 1.25
CA VAL A 56 -19.22 9.72 0.80
C VAL A 56 -19.23 9.61 -0.72
N VAL A 57 -20.40 9.41 -1.34
CA VAL A 57 -20.53 9.31 -2.81
C VAL A 57 -20.06 10.58 -3.51
N ALA A 58 -20.37 11.77 -2.96
CA ALA A 58 -19.89 13.03 -3.52
C ALA A 58 -18.36 13.13 -3.44
N MET A 59 -17.76 12.70 -2.32
CA MET A 59 -16.30 12.65 -2.17
C MET A 59 -15.66 11.61 -3.10
N GLU A 60 -16.29 10.44 -3.30
CA GLU A 60 -15.79 9.43 -4.25
C GLU A 60 -15.74 9.98 -5.68
N TRP A 61 -16.77 10.73 -6.08
CA TRP A 61 -16.79 11.39 -7.39
C TRP A 61 -15.65 12.40 -7.53
N LEU A 62 -15.47 13.25 -6.51
CA LEU A 62 -14.37 14.23 -6.48
C LEU A 62 -13.00 13.54 -6.55
N VAL A 63 -12.81 12.42 -5.84
CA VAL A 63 -11.56 11.65 -5.89
C VAL A 63 -11.30 11.12 -7.29
N GLN A 64 -12.31 10.56 -7.96
CA GLN A 64 -12.16 10.06 -9.32
C GLN A 64 -11.83 11.18 -10.30
N GLU A 65 -12.51 12.33 -10.21
CA GLU A 65 -12.27 13.50 -11.04
C GLU A 65 -10.84 14.04 -10.85
N VAL A 66 -10.41 14.24 -9.62
CA VAL A 66 -9.05 14.71 -9.31
C VAL A 66 -7.98 13.73 -9.77
N LEU A 67 -8.29 12.43 -9.87
CA LEU A 67 -7.35 11.40 -10.35
C LEU A 67 -7.49 11.10 -11.85
N ASP A 68 -8.25 11.88 -12.60
CA ASP A 68 -8.53 11.65 -14.03
C ASP A 68 -9.08 10.23 -14.30
N PHE A 69 -9.89 9.72 -13.38
CA PHE A 69 -10.43 8.35 -13.35
C PHE A 69 -9.38 7.23 -13.36
N GLN A 70 -8.09 7.55 -13.14
CA GLN A 70 -6.99 6.59 -13.02
C GLN A 70 -6.93 6.01 -11.61
N CYS A 71 -7.97 5.28 -11.18
CA CYS A 71 -8.07 4.74 -9.82
C CYS A 71 -7.41 3.36 -9.65
N PHE A 72 -7.20 2.63 -10.74
CA PHE A 72 -6.50 1.35 -10.75
C PHE A 72 -4.99 1.58 -10.84
N VAL A 73 -4.26 1.30 -9.76
CA VAL A 73 -2.80 1.41 -9.72
C VAL A 73 -2.24 0.17 -9.05
N THR A 74 -1.13 -0.35 -9.57
CA THR A 74 -0.41 -1.45 -8.95
C THR A 74 0.11 -1.05 -7.58
N THR A 75 -0.26 -1.77 -6.54
CA THR A 75 0.24 -1.55 -5.18
C THR A 75 1.43 -2.45 -4.88
N VAL A 76 2.11 -2.21 -3.75
CA VAL A 76 3.15 -3.09 -3.20
C VAL A 76 2.62 -4.52 -3.08
N HIS A 77 1.36 -4.67 -2.65
CA HIS A 77 0.72 -5.97 -2.49
C HIS A 77 0.64 -6.75 -3.80
N ASN A 78 0.34 -6.08 -4.93
CA ASN A 78 0.28 -6.72 -6.25
C ASN A 78 1.64 -7.30 -6.70
N PHE A 79 2.76 -6.78 -6.18
CA PHE A 79 4.12 -7.27 -6.49
C PHE A 79 4.67 -8.26 -5.47
N LEU A 80 4.10 -8.37 -4.27
CA LEU A 80 4.61 -9.26 -3.21
C LEU A 80 4.72 -10.71 -3.68
N TRP A 81 3.67 -11.24 -4.32
CA TRP A 81 3.64 -12.63 -4.76
C TRP A 81 4.79 -12.96 -5.73
N PHE A 82 5.16 -12.01 -6.59
CA PHE A 82 6.22 -12.17 -7.57
C PHE A 82 7.58 -12.35 -6.87
N TYR A 83 7.90 -11.49 -5.91
CA TYR A 83 9.17 -11.55 -5.18
C TYR A 83 9.22 -12.68 -4.17
N LEU A 84 8.10 -13.02 -3.52
CA LEU A 84 8.01 -14.20 -2.64
C LEU A 84 8.31 -15.49 -3.41
N LYS A 85 7.79 -15.59 -4.64
CA LYS A 85 8.09 -16.72 -5.54
C LYS A 85 9.55 -16.74 -5.97
N ALA A 86 10.14 -15.58 -6.27
CA ALA A 86 11.56 -15.46 -6.60
C ALA A 86 12.47 -15.86 -5.44
N ALA A 87 12.08 -15.48 -4.21
CA ALA A 87 12.77 -15.83 -2.97
C ALA A 87 12.68 -17.32 -2.62
N LYS A 88 11.73 -18.08 -3.22
CA LYS A 88 11.30 -19.39 -2.72
C LYS A 88 10.95 -19.32 -1.23
N ALA A 89 10.16 -18.30 -0.88
CA ALA A 89 9.73 -18.04 0.48
C ALA A 89 9.01 -19.27 1.08
N ASP A 90 9.26 -19.53 2.36
CA ASP A 90 8.39 -20.38 3.16
C ASP A 90 7.37 -19.50 3.91
N ASP A 91 6.48 -20.15 4.65
CA ASP A 91 5.41 -19.48 5.40
C ASP A 91 5.94 -18.38 6.33
N LYS A 92 7.10 -18.59 6.97
CA LYS A 92 7.72 -17.61 7.87
C LYS A 92 8.12 -16.33 7.13
N VAL A 93 8.77 -16.46 5.96
CA VAL A 93 9.15 -15.30 5.13
C VAL A 93 7.91 -14.62 4.57
N GLU A 94 6.92 -15.39 4.12
CA GLU A 94 5.69 -14.87 3.53
C GLU A 94 4.89 -14.04 4.54
N ASP A 95 4.69 -14.55 5.75
CA ASP A 95 3.96 -13.86 6.80
C ASP A 95 4.68 -12.58 7.23
N LEU A 96 6.00 -12.64 7.41
CA LEU A 96 6.80 -11.47 7.76
C LEU A 96 6.79 -10.43 6.64
N ALA A 97 6.95 -10.82 5.38
CA ALA A 97 6.92 -9.90 4.24
C ALA A 97 5.56 -9.21 4.11
N LYS A 98 4.44 -9.94 4.30
CA LYS A 98 3.10 -9.34 4.32
C LYS A 98 2.94 -8.35 5.47
N HIS A 99 3.43 -8.69 6.67
CA HIS A 99 3.40 -7.80 7.82
C HIS A 99 4.20 -6.52 7.58
N LEU A 100 5.45 -6.64 7.14
CA LEU A 100 6.32 -5.52 6.80
C LEU A 100 5.69 -4.65 5.69
N ALA A 101 5.07 -5.25 4.67
CA ALA A 101 4.38 -4.51 3.63
C ALA A 101 3.20 -3.68 4.17
N LEU A 102 2.45 -4.20 5.14
CA LEU A 102 1.41 -3.41 5.82
C LEU A 102 2.01 -2.25 6.60
N LEU A 103 3.13 -2.47 7.30
CA LEU A 103 3.82 -1.41 8.03
C LEU A 103 4.36 -0.30 7.12
N THR A 104 4.75 -0.60 5.87
CA THR A 104 5.16 0.45 4.93
C THR A 104 4.08 1.50 4.71
N LEU A 105 2.79 1.14 4.82
CA LEU A 105 1.67 2.06 4.65
C LEU A 105 1.57 3.12 5.76
N LEU A 106 2.27 2.94 6.89
CA LEU A 106 2.29 3.88 8.01
C LEU A 106 3.23 5.06 7.77
N ASP A 107 4.24 4.89 6.92
CA ASP A 107 5.21 5.94 6.61
C ASP A 107 5.06 6.39 5.15
N HIS A 108 5.29 7.68 4.89
CA HIS A 108 5.18 8.28 3.57
C HIS A 108 6.48 8.18 2.77
N LYS A 109 7.61 7.83 3.40
CA LYS A 109 8.92 7.73 2.73
C LYS A 109 8.95 6.70 1.61
N HIS A 110 8.15 5.64 1.69
CA HIS A 110 8.06 4.62 0.64
C HIS A 110 7.47 5.17 -0.67
N LEU A 111 6.72 6.29 -0.62
CA LEU A 111 6.09 6.90 -1.79
C LEU A 111 7.10 7.48 -2.79
N SER A 112 8.36 7.65 -2.38
CA SER A 112 9.46 8.06 -3.26
C SER A 112 9.93 6.95 -4.19
N TYR A 113 9.56 5.69 -3.93
CA TYR A 113 9.99 4.52 -4.69
C TYR A 113 8.84 3.88 -5.46
N TRP A 114 9.20 3.12 -6.50
CA TRP A 114 8.21 2.32 -7.23
C TRP A 114 7.62 1.23 -6.32
N PRO A 115 6.30 0.93 -6.41
CA PRO A 115 5.68 -0.12 -5.61
C PRO A 115 6.38 -1.49 -5.73
N SER A 116 6.94 -1.80 -6.89
CA SER A 116 7.74 -3.00 -7.12
C SER A 116 9.08 -3.00 -6.37
N THR A 117 9.72 -1.84 -6.23
CA THR A 117 11.00 -1.69 -5.50
C THR A 117 10.75 -1.83 -4.01
N VAL A 118 9.69 -1.19 -3.50
CA VAL A 118 9.24 -1.38 -2.11
C VAL A 118 8.92 -2.85 -1.84
N ALA A 119 8.22 -3.54 -2.74
CA ALA A 119 7.90 -4.96 -2.58
C ALA A 119 9.16 -5.84 -2.55
N ALA A 120 10.12 -5.59 -3.44
CA ALA A 120 11.40 -6.30 -3.45
C ALA A 120 12.18 -6.07 -2.15
N SER A 121 12.29 -4.81 -1.70
CA SER A 121 12.96 -4.44 -0.45
C SER A 121 12.33 -5.14 0.75
N VAL A 122 11.00 -5.14 0.85
CA VAL A 122 10.29 -5.78 1.96
C VAL A 122 10.51 -7.29 2.00
N VAL A 123 10.47 -7.97 0.85
CA VAL A 123 10.73 -9.42 0.79
C VAL A 123 12.20 -9.72 1.11
N ALA A 124 13.13 -8.91 0.61
CA ALA A 124 14.55 -9.03 0.93
C ALA A 124 14.82 -8.84 2.45
N LEU A 125 14.22 -7.83 3.08
CA LEU A 125 14.29 -7.61 4.54
C LEU A 125 13.70 -8.79 5.32
N ALA A 126 12.55 -9.33 4.88
CA ALA A 126 11.96 -10.51 5.51
C ALA A 126 12.88 -11.75 5.39
N CYS A 127 13.55 -11.94 4.25
CA CYS A 127 14.55 -13.00 4.10
C CYS A 127 15.74 -12.79 5.03
N LEU A 128 16.28 -11.57 5.16
CA LEU A 128 17.40 -11.26 6.05
C LEU A 128 17.02 -11.50 7.52
N ALA A 129 15.86 -11.02 7.96
CA ALA A 129 15.37 -11.19 9.32
C ALA A 129 15.03 -12.65 9.70
N THR A 130 14.99 -13.56 8.71
CA THR A 130 14.74 -15.00 8.91
C THR A 130 15.96 -15.87 8.58
N ASP A 131 17.15 -15.26 8.52
CA ASP A 131 18.43 -15.93 8.25
C ASP A 131 18.50 -16.61 6.86
N LYS A 132 17.82 -16.05 5.86
CA LYS A 132 17.73 -16.55 4.48
C LYS A 132 18.44 -15.66 3.46
N GLU A 133 19.73 -15.44 3.69
CA GLU A 133 20.56 -14.55 2.86
C GLU A 133 20.58 -14.96 1.38
N SER A 134 20.62 -16.26 1.08
CA SER A 134 20.55 -16.76 -0.31
C SER A 134 19.23 -16.45 -1.03
N SER A 135 18.14 -16.29 -0.28
CA SER A 135 16.83 -15.90 -0.82
C SER A 135 16.78 -14.40 -1.05
N CYS A 136 17.36 -13.61 -0.15
CA CYS A 136 17.55 -12.17 -0.32
C CYS A 136 18.32 -11.85 -1.60
N HIS A 137 19.47 -12.51 -1.83
CA HIS A 137 20.27 -12.28 -3.04
C HIS A 137 19.47 -12.56 -4.32
N ARG A 138 18.66 -13.63 -4.36
CA ARG A 138 17.79 -13.93 -5.51
C ARG A 138 16.78 -12.83 -5.78
N VAL A 139 16.19 -12.25 -4.73
CA VAL A 139 15.22 -11.15 -4.87
C VAL A 139 15.91 -9.93 -5.46
N MET A 140 17.09 -9.57 -4.95
CA MET A 140 17.87 -8.44 -5.46
C MET A 140 18.27 -8.63 -6.93
N GLU A 141 18.77 -9.82 -7.28
CA GLU A 141 19.11 -10.16 -8.66
C GLU A 141 17.87 -10.13 -9.59
N THR A 142 16.73 -10.64 -9.11
CA THR A 142 15.46 -10.64 -9.87
C THR A 142 14.92 -9.23 -10.06
N HIS A 143 15.10 -8.35 -9.08
CA HIS A 143 14.67 -6.96 -9.16
C HIS A 143 15.60 -6.10 -10.03
N SER A 144 16.88 -6.49 -10.15
CA SER A 144 17.95 -5.68 -10.72
C SER A 144 17.52 -4.97 -12.01
N ARG A 145 17.61 -3.64 -11.96
CA ARG A 145 17.29 -2.75 -13.08
C ARG A 145 18.58 -2.22 -13.68
N THR A 146 18.61 -2.14 -15.01
CA THR A 146 19.77 -1.61 -15.73
C THR A 146 19.88 -0.08 -15.68
N LYS A 147 18.80 0.61 -15.28
CA LYS A 147 18.71 2.05 -15.03
C LYS A 147 17.87 2.29 -13.79
N ASP A 148 18.26 3.28 -12.97
CA ASP A 148 17.53 3.73 -11.78
C ASP A 148 17.30 2.59 -10.75
N ASP A 149 18.40 1.92 -10.36
CA ASP A 149 18.38 0.90 -9.32
C ASP A 149 18.41 1.56 -7.93
N ASP A 150 17.23 2.00 -7.47
CA ASP A 150 17.04 2.61 -6.16
C ASP A 150 16.81 1.56 -5.06
N LEU A 151 17.04 0.27 -5.34
CA LEU A 151 16.79 -0.82 -4.40
C LEU A 151 17.65 -0.71 -3.12
N PRO A 152 18.96 -0.41 -3.18
CA PRO A 152 19.78 -0.25 -1.98
C PRO A 152 19.28 0.90 -1.08
N GLU A 153 18.93 2.05 -1.67
CA GLU A 153 18.40 3.19 -0.96
C GLU A 153 17.04 2.88 -0.33
N CYS A 154 16.18 2.15 -1.06
CA CYS A 154 14.89 1.70 -0.57
C CYS A 154 15.04 0.74 0.61
N LEU A 155 15.94 -0.24 0.52
CA LEU A 155 16.27 -1.17 1.62
C LEU A 155 16.71 -0.42 2.88
N MET A 156 17.68 0.50 2.75
CA MET A 156 18.14 1.33 3.87
C MET A 156 17.01 2.15 4.49
N SER A 157 16.13 2.71 3.66
CA SER A 157 15.01 3.53 4.15
C SER A 157 13.95 2.73 4.90
N LEU A 158 13.87 1.41 4.67
CA LEU A 158 12.86 0.51 5.25
C LEU A 158 13.42 -0.43 6.33
N GLU A 159 14.73 -0.40 6.59
CA GLU A 159 15.40 -1.26 7.58
C GLU A 159 14.78 -1.13 8.99
N TRP A 160 14.30 0.06 9.34
CA TRP A 160 13.63 0.32 10.62
C TRP A 160 12.41 -0.59 10.87
N LEU A 161 11.78 -1.11 9.81
CA LEU A 161 10.62 -1.99 9.92
C LEU A 161 10.95 -3.29 10.65
N ILE A 162 12.18 -3.82 10.49
CA ILE A 162 12.60 -5.06 11.18
C ILE A 162 12.60 -4.83 12.70
N ASN A 163 13.12 -3.68 13.14
CA ASN A 163 13.17 -3.32 14.57
C ASN A 163 11.79 -3.06 15.16
N TYR A 164 10.83 -2.63 14.33
CA TYR A 164 9.45 -2.39 14.75
C TYR A 164 8.59 -3.66 14.79
N ALA A 165 8.92 -4.65 13.95
CA ALA A 165 8.20 -5.92 13.84
C ALA A 165 8.68 -7.01 14.83
N SER A 166 9.78 -6.77 15.55
CA SER A 166 10.36 -7.67 16.57
C SER A 166 9.76 -7.42 17.94
#